data_AF-A0A0H4WU19-F1
#
_entry.id   AF-A0A0H4WU19-F1
#
_cell.length_a   1.000
_cell.length_b   1.000
_cell.length_c   1.000
_cell.angle_alpha   90.00
_cell.angle_beta   90.00
_cell.angle_gamma   90.00
#
_symmetry.space_group_name_H-M   'P 1'
#
loop_
_entity.id
_entity.type
_entity.pdbx_description
1 polymer ?
#
loop_
_entity_poly.entity_id
_entity_poly.type
_entity_poly.pdbx_seq_one_letter_code
_entity_poly.pdbx_strand_id
1 'polypeptide(L)'
;MRSMFQIAWTALLLSGVVACGNLENAPFRVGTVHGQLTESDASVAMVSLVDQPGMSSHVEEDGRFTLENVPAGPAELFIVATADKAARVRVDVMGGQAIQVQPVAPTPAGFFDMRVKTTNGFRLSAAEVSVEGTPFQRLLLDAKGRLRVGPLPDGCYTVNVSATGFPATRAEACAGPGERKELKVDLEVDEELLNLGCEEVGCEEGLVCAPNSKCLECFGNSHCAPGLSCRGNRCEGPGPLCAPCTGDWQCAPGSHCEVLPEGTAACVARCSSDDDGRPAAHAAPDEDCAAHCAPGFTCQTGRCLPDAARFAGCHAVRRLDTPCTSNAGCHELGLMEGICLRGACTVTCSTDSDCPSQRRCGTSPAGRVCLPRM
;
A
#
# COMPACT_ATOMS: atom_id res chain seq x y z
N MET A 1 -110.00 11.88 -16.17
CA MET A 1 -108.64 11.30 -16.19
C MET A 1 -107.75 12.12 -15.26
N ARG A 2 -107.49 11.60 -14.05
CA ARG A 2 -106.60 12.22 -13.05
C ARG A 2 -105.25 11.53 -13.18
N SER A 3 -104.22 12.29 -13.55
CA SER A 3 -102.84 11.78 -13.62
C SER A 3 -102.08 12.22 -12.38
N MET A 4 -101.52 11.21 -11.71
CA MET A 4 -100.56 11.28 -10.61
C MET A 4 -99.25 11.92 -11.09
N PHE A 5 -98.58 12.73 -10.27
CA PHE A 5 -97.11 12.78 -10.29
C PHE A 5 -96.54 13.04 -8.90
N GLN A 6 -95.48 12.29 -8.63
CA GLN A 6 -94.94 11.90 -7.32
C GLN A 6 -94.04 12.97 -6.69
N ILE A 7 -94.10 13.06 -5.36
CA ILE A 7 -93.17 13.82 -4.51
C ILE A 7 -91.89 12.98 -4.36
N ALA A 8 -90.80 13.40 -5.00
CA ALA A 8 -89.49 12.79 -4.85
C ALA A 8 -88.79 13.35 -3.60
N TRP A 9 -88.61 12.47 -2.60
CA TRP A 9 -87.81 12.73 -1.41
C TRP A 9 -86.32 12.76 -1.76
N THR A 10 -85.66 13.89 -1.50
CA THR A 10 -84.21 14.03 -1.61
C THR A 10 -83.57 13.56 -0.30
N ALA A 11 -83.00 12.36 -0.30
CA ALA A 11 -82.21 11.83 0.81
C ALA A 11 -80.78 12.39 0.75
N LEU A 12 -80.43 13.21 1.74
CA LEU A 12 -79.08 13.75 1.93
C LEU A 12 -78.18 12.63 2.51
N LEU A 13 -77.42 11.96 1.65
CA LEU A 13 -76.39 10.99 2.04
C LEU A 13 -75.12 11.74 2.47
N LEU A 14 -74.94 11.90 3.78
CA LEU A 14 -73.67 12.33 4.37
C LEU A 14 -72.60 11.27 4.08
N SER A 15 -71.64 11.63 3.24
CA SER A 15 -70.41 10.86 3.02
C SER A 15 -69.50 11.01 4.24
N GLY A 16 -69.61 10.08 5.18
CA GLY A 16 -68.61 9.90 6.25
C GLY A 16 -67.35 9.29 5.65
N VAL A 17 -66.41 10.13 5.20
CA VAL A 17 -65.05 9.69 4.92
C VAL A 17 -64.41 9.37 6.27
N VAL A 18 -64.36 8.09 6.61
CA VAL A 18 -63.50 7.60 7.69
C VAL A 18 -62.07 7.86 7.25
N ALA A 19 -61.50 8.97 7.72
CA ALA A 19 -60.07 9.20 7.68
C ALA A 19 -59.43 8.15 8.60
N CYS A 20 -59.09 6.98 8.05
CA CYS A 20 -58.11 6.10 8.66
C CYS A 20 -56.79 6.89 8.70
N GLY A 21 -56.52 7.54 9.84
CA GLY A 21 -55.25 8.20 10.09
C GLY A 21 -54.13 7.20 9.80
N ASN A 22 -53.26 7.57 8.87
CA ASN A 22 -52.00 6.89 8.66
C ASN A 22 -51.22 6.99 9.99
N LEU A 23 -51.27 5.94 10.82
CA LEU A 23 -50.45 5.83 12.02
C LEU A 23 -49.02 5.63 11.56
N GLU A 24 -48.36 6.74 11.28
CA GLU A 24 -47.00 6.80 10.79
C GLU A 24 -46.07 6.40 11.94
N ASN A 25 -45.82 5.10 12.08
CA ASN A 25 -44.93 4.52 13.10
C ASN A 25 -43.44 4.81 12.82
N ALA A 26 -43.12 5.73 11.91
CA ALA A 26 -41.76 6.11 11.58
C ALA A 26 -40.90 6.50 12.80
N PRO A 27 -41.41 7.25 13.81
CA PRO A 27 -40.63 7.63 14.98
C PRO A 27 -40.20 6.44 15.85
N PHE A 28 -40.91 5.31 15.79
CA PHE A 28 -40.62 4.12 16.59
C PHE A 28 -39.71 3.11 15.87
N ARG A 29 -39.24 3.43 14.65
CA ARG A 29 -38.33 2.55 13.89
C ARG A 29 -36.86 2.82 14.18
N VAL A 30 -36.56 3.97 14.78
CA VAL A 30 -35.20 4.41 15.08
C VAL A 30 -35.10 4.96 16.49
N GLY A 31 -33.90 4.91 17.08
CA GLY A 31 -33.57 5.50 18.37
C GLY A 31 -32.30 6.32 18.30
N THR A 32 -31.86 6.80 19.46
CA THR A 32 -30.59 7.53 19.63
C THR A 32 -29.71 6.79 20.64
N VAL A 33 -28.42 6.69 20.36
CA VAL A 33 -27.44 6.05 21.23
C VAL A 33 -26.46 7.10 21.73
N HIS A 34 -26.41 7.30 23.05
CA HIS A 34 -25.39 8.12 23.71
C HIS A 34 -24.36 7.22 24.39
N GLY A 35 -23.11 7.65 24.39
CA GLY A 35 -22.05 6.93 25.09
C GLY A 35 -20.88 7.83 25.42
N GLN A 36 -19.91 7.25 26.14
CA GLN A 36 -18.66 7.91 26.47
C GLN A 36 -17.52 6.90 26.39
N LEU A 37 -16.41 7.30 25.78
CA LEU A 37 -15.16 6.54 25.78
C LEU A 37 -14.33 6.93 27.01
N THR A 38 -13.71 5.96 27.67
CA THR A 38 -12.79 6.25 28.79
C THR A 38 -11.45 6.83 28.31
N GLU A 39 -11.15 6.67 27.03
CA GLU A 39 -9.95 7.16 26.36
C GLU A 39 -10.30 7.41 24.88
N SER A 40 -9.91 8.56 24.34
CA SER A 40 -10.14 8.90 22.94
C SER A 40 -9.21 10.00 22.46
N ASP A 41 -8.96 10.01 21.15
CA ASP A 41 -8.36 11.11 20.41
C ASP A 41 -9.39 11.65 19.41
N ALA A 42 -9.97 12.82 19.71
CA ALA A 42 -11.03 13.42 18.90
C ALA A 42 -10.64 13.69 17.44
N SER A 43 -9.35 13.71 17.09
CA SER A 43 -8.89 13.88 15.71
C SER A 43 -9.12 12.66 14.83
N VAL A 44 -9.28 11.48 15.43
CA VAL A 44 -9.47 10.19 14.73
C VAL A 44 -10.67 9.40 15.24
N ALA A 45 -11.19 9.72 16.42
CA ALA A 45 -12.22 8.94 17.08
C ALA A 45 -13.57 9.04 16.37
N MET A 46 -14.19 7.88 16.16
CA MET A 46 -15.46 7.75 15.45
C MET A 46 -16.22 6.51 15.93
N VAL A 47 -17.54 6.61 15.92
CA VAL A 47 -18.46 5.49 16.18
C VAL A 47 -19.28 5.26 14.92
N SER A 48 -19.45 4.01 14.51
CA SER A 48 -20.32 3.62 13.40
C SER A 48 -21.12 2.37 13.73
N LEU A 49 -22.20 2.12 13.00
CA LEU A 49 -22.86 0.81 13.03
C LEU A 49 -22.08 -0.20 12.19
N VAL A 50 -22.00 -1.45 12.67
CA VAL A 50 -21.37 -2.54 11.92
C VAL A 50 -22.09 -2.80 10.60
N ASP A 51 -23.40 -3.01 10.61
CA ASP A 51 -24.17 -3.35 9.40
C ASP A 51 -24.47 -2.13 8.50
N GLN A 52 -24.29 -0.92 9.02
CA GLN A 52 -24.54 0.34 8.32
C GLN A 52 -23.43 1.35 8.64
N PRO A 53 -22.19 1.12 8.19
CA PRO A 53 -21.05 1.95 8.58
C PRO A 53 -21.12 3.40 8.09
N GLY A 54 -21.95 3.69 7.08
CA GLY A 54 -22.29 5.06 6.69
C GLY A 54 -23.07 5.83 7.76
N MET A 55 -23.71 5.13 8.70
CA MET A 55 -24.28 5.71 9.91
C MET A 55 -23.19 5.79 10.97
N SER A 56 -22.60 6.98 11.08
CA SER A 56 -21.48 7.25 11.97
C SER A 56 -21.61 8.60 12.64
N SER A 57 -20.85 8.79 13.73
CA SER A 57 -20.68 10.06 14.40
C SER A 57 -19.26 10.23 14.93
N HIS A 58 -18.83 11.48 15.04
CA HIS A 58 -17.57 11.83 15.69
C HIS A 58 -17.69 11.77 17.21
N VAL A 59 -16.55 11.58 17.86
CA VAL A 59 -16.43 11.63 19.32
C VAL A 59 -15.92 13.01 19.73
N GLU A 60 -16.55 13.62 20.73
CA GLU A 60 -16.17 14.90 21.31
C GLU A 60 -14.83 14.80 22.09
N GLU A 61 -14.21 15.94 22.41
CA GLU A 61 -12.93 15.98 23.15
C GLU A 61 -12.98 15.31 24.52
N ASP A 62 -14.16 15.26 25.16
CA ASP A 62 -14.38 14.60 26.45
C ASP A 62 -14.78 13.12 26.33
N GLY A 63 -14.70 12.56 25.12
CA GLY A 63 -15.00 11.17 24.81
C GLY A 63 -16.48 10.87 24.60
N ARG A 64 -17.39 11.87 24.70
CA ARG A 64 -18.82 11.66 24.46
C ARG A 64 -19.13 11.50 22.98
N PHE A 65 -20.13 10.69 22.67
CA PHE A 65 -20.67 10.56 21.32
C PHE A 65 -22.18 10.42 21.35
N THR A 66 -22.81 10.83 20.25
CA THR A 66 -24.24 10.63 19.99
C THR A 66 -24.41 10.07 18.59
N LEU A 67 -25.12 8.95 18.46
CA LEU A 67 -25.47 8.34 17.18
C LEU A 67 -27.00 8.36 17.04
N GLU A 68 -27.49 9.17 16.10
CA GLU A 68 -28.93 9.37 15.87
C GLU A 68 -29.45 8.43 14.78
N ASN A 69 -30.77 8.25 14.74
CA ASN A 69 -31.47 7.49 13.71
C ASN A 69 -31.04 6.01 13.61
N VAL A 70 -30.57 5.44 14.72
CA VAL A 70 -30.13 4.04 14.77
C VAL A 70 -31.36 3.12 14.69
N PRO A 71 -31.41 2.13 13.79
CA PRO A 71 -32.55 1.20 13.70
C PRO A 71 -32.87 0.55 15.04
N ALA A 72 -34.15 0.46 15.38
CA ALA A 72 -34.60 -0.18 16.61
C ALA A 72 -34.31 -1.70 16.58
N GLY A 73 -33.92 -2.25 17.73
CA GLY A 73 -33.54 -3.64 17.94
C GLY A 73 -32.05 -3.84 18.26
N PRO A 74 -31.58 -5.09 18.24
CA PRO A 74 -30.17 -5.40 18.47
C PRO A 74 -29.28 -4.77 17.40
N ALA A 75 -28.24 -4.08 17.82
CA ALA A 75 -27.22 -3.49 16.97
C ALA A 75 -25.84 -3.65 17.58
N GLU A 76 -24.81 -3.44 16.76
CA GLU A 76 -23.42 -3.42 17.20
C GLU A 76 -22.73 -2.16 16.70
N LEU A 77 -22.04 -1.49 17.63
CA LEU A 77 -21.21 -0.33 17.37
C LEU A 77 -19.79 -0.80 17.06
N PHE A 78 -19.18 -0.22 16.03
CA PHE A 78 -17.76 -0.24 15.76
C PHE A 78 -17.17 1.10 16.20
N ILE A 79 -16.17 1.08 17.07
CA ILE A 79 -15.61 2.28 17.69
C ILE A 79 -14.12 2.34 17.40
N VAL A 80 -13.67 3.39 16.73
CA VAL A 80 -12.27 3.82 16.69
C VAL A 80 -12.08 4.87 17.77
N ALA A 81 -11.19 4.62 18.72
CA ALA A 81 -10.99 5.52 19.85
C ALA A 81 -9.70 6.34 19.73
N THR A 82 -8.61 5.69 19.32
CA THR A 82 -7.31 6.31 19.06
C THR A 82 -6.73 5.73 17.78
N ALA A 83 -5.53 6.15 17.40
CA ALA A 83 -4.82 5.58 16.25
C ALA A 83 -4.53 4.06 16.38
N ASP A 84 -4.59 3.49 17.60
CA ASP A 84 -4.21 2.11 17.92
C ASP A 84 -5.18 1.35 18.84
N LYS A 85 -6.30 1.97 19.24
CA LYS A 85 -7.32 1.35 20.07
C LYS A 85 -8.71 1.44 19.44
N ALA A 86 -9.46 0.37 19.60
CA ALA A 86 -10.81 0.24 19.08
C ALA A 86 -11.66 -0.65 19.99
N ALA A 87 -12.98 -0.64 19.79
CA ALA A 87 -13.91 -1.51 20.51
C ALA A 87 -15.10 -1.91 19.63
N ARG A 88 -15.77 -3.03 19.99
CA ARG A 88 -17.11 -3.37 19.51
C ARG A 88 -18.06 -3.45 20.70
N VAL A 89 -19.24 -2.86 20.58
CA VAL A 89 -20.22 -2.81 21.67
C VAL A 89 -21.59 -3.18 21.14
N ARG A 90 -22.20 -4.21 21.71
CA ARG A 90 -23.59 -4.57 21.41
C ARG A 90 -24.54 -3.68 22.20
N VAL A 91 -25.58 -3.21 21.54
CA VAL A 91 -26.63 -2.36 22.11
C VAL A 91 -28.00 -2.86 21.67
N ASP A 92 -29.03 -2.63 22.48
CA ASP A 92 -30.43 -2.89 22.11
C ASP A 92 -31.15 -1.55 22.04
N VAL A 93 -31.50 -1.13 20.83
CA VAL A 93 -31.98 0.22 20.55
C VAL A 93 -33.50 0.23 20.62
N MET A 94 -34.03 0.98 21.57
CA MET A 94 -35.47 1.15 21.72
C MET A 94 -35.96 2.27 20.79
N GLY A 95 -36.91 1.94 19.92
CA GLY A 95 -37.49 2.88 18.97
C GLY A 95 -38.15 4.08 19.65
N GLY A 96 -37.88 5.28 19.14
CA GLY A 96 -38.35 6.55 19.68
C GLY A 96 -37.69 6.97 21.00
N GLN A 97 -36.64 6.27 21.43
CA GLN A 97 -35.96 6.52 22.70
C GLN A 97 -34.47 6.80 22.51
N ALA A 98 -33.91 7.51 23.48
CA ALA A 98 -32.47 7.66 23.65
C ALA A 98 -31.98 6.65 24.69
N ILE A 99 -30.96 5.87 24.36
CA ILE A 99 -30.32 4.94 25.28
C ILE A 99 -28.93 5.44 25.66
N GLN A 100 -28.50 5.16 26.89
CA GLN A 100 -27.17 5.47 27.38
C GLN A 100 -26.36 4.18 27.51
N VAL A 101 -25.26 4.08 26.75
CA VAL A 101 -24.29 3.00 26.86
C VAL A 101 -23.39 3.25 28.07
N GLN A 102 -22.98 2.18 28.75
CA GLN A 102 -21.96 2.26 29.80
C GLN A 102 -20.65 2.82 29.22
N PRO A 103 -19.81 3.49 30.04
CA PRO A 103 -18.51 3.95 29.59
C PRO A 103 -17.71 2.82 28.94
N VAL A 104 -17.25 3.05 27.71
CA VAL A 104 -16.56 2.05 26.90
C VAL A 104 -15.06 2.24 27.07
N ALA A 105 -14.37 1.18 27.49
CA ALA A 105 -12.91 1.15 27.57
C ALA A 105 -12.32 0.51 26.30
N PRO A 106 -11.70 1.29 25.39
CA PRO A 106 -11.12 0.76 24.18
C PRO A 106 -9.90 -0.12 24.46
N THR A 107 -9.70 -1.16 23.66
CA THR A 107 -8.58 -2.09 23.79
C THR A 107 -7.58 -1.92 22.64
N PRO A 108 -6.30 -2.32 22.81
CA PRO A 108 -5.36 -2.38 21.71
C PRO A 108 -5.94 -3.15 20.52
N ALA A 109 -5.86 -2.54 19.35
CA ALA A 109 -6.45 -3.05 18.11
C ALA A 109 -5.38 -3.61 17.19
N GLY A 110 -5.78 -4.51 16.29
CA GLY A 110 -4.92 -5.04 15.24
C GLY A 110 -4.98 -4.21 13.96
N PHE A 111 -4.06 -4.52 13.04
CA PHE A 111 -3.96 -3.92 11.72
C PHE A 111 -3.69 -4.98 10.65
N PHE A 112 -4.25 -4.77 9.47
CA PHE A 112 -3.87 -5.50 8.27
C PHE A 112 -2.90 -4.66 7.43
N ASP A 113 -1.69 -5.17 7.28
CA ASP A 113 -0.71 -4.65 6.32
C ASP A 113 -0.91 -5.39 4.99
N MET A 114 -1.73 -4.81 4.12
CA MET A 114 -2.13 -5.42 2.86
C MET A 114 -1.10 -5.26 1.76
N ARG A 115 -0.96 -6.32 0.94
CA ARG A 115 -0.22 -6.34 -0.31
C ARG A 115 -1.07 -7.00 -1.39
N VAL A 116 -1.50 -6.22 -2.38
CA VAL A 116 -2.34 -6.66 -3.48
C VAL A 116 -1.50 -6.71 -4.75
N LYS A 117 -1.58 -7.82 -5.49
CA LYS A 117 -0.89 -8.03 -6.77
C LYS A 117 -1.86 -8.61 -7.81
N THR A 118 -1.44 -8.63 -9.07
CA THR A 118 -2.16 -9.30 -10.16
C THR A 118 -1.37 -10.52 -10.62
N THR A 119 -2.05 -11.59 -11.03
CA THR A 119 -1.39 -12.86 -11.38
C THR A 119 -0.59 -12.84 -12.69
N ASN A 120 -0.85 -11.87 -13.58
CA ASN A 120 -0.22 -11.76 -14.91
C ASN A 120 0.64 -10.49 -15.09
N GLY A 121 0.94 -9.77 -14.00
CA GLY A 121 1.75 -8.55 -14.08
C GLY A 121 1.03 -7.38 -14.78
N PHE A 122 -0.31 -7.44 -14.86
CA PHE A 122 -1.10 -6.30 -15.30
C PHE A 122 -1.09 -5.20 -14.24
N ARG A 123 -1.22 -3.96 -14.70
CA ARG A 123 -1.23 -2.80 -13.81
C ARG A 123 -2.45 -2.84 -12.90
N LEU A 124 -2.21 -2.71 -11.60
CA LEU A 124 -3.26 -2.50 -10.62
C LEU A 124 -3.68 -1.02 -10.65
N SER A 125 -4.83 -0.72 -11.27
CA SER A 125 -5.36 0.64 -11.39
C SER A 125 -6.62 0.82 -10.54
N ALA A 126 -6.67 1.91 -9.76
CA ALA A 126 -7.82 2.29 -8.94
C ALA A 126 -8.36 1.16 -8.04
N ALA A 127 -7.46 0.41 -7.42
CA ALA A 127 -7.86 -0.67 -6.52
C ALA A 127 -8.36 -0.11 -5.19
N GLU A 128 -9.51 -0.62 -4.77
CA GLU A 128 -10.21 -0.28 -3.54
C GLU A 128 -10.29 -1.50 -2.61
N VAL A 129 -10.17 -1.23 -1.32
CA VAL A 129 -10.31 -2.20 -0.24
C VAL A 129 -11.47 -1.78 0.65
N SER A 130 -12.31 -2.74 1.01
CA SER A 130 -13.35 -2.55 2.03
C SER A 130 -13.32 -3.70 3.03
N VAL A 131 -13.52 -3.41 4.31
CA VAL A 131 -13.64 -4.42 5.36
C VAL A 131 -15.08 -4.46 5.85
N GLU A 132 -15.75 -5.59 5.64
CA GLU A 132 -17.16 -5.76 6.00
C GLU A 132 -17.38 -5.54 7.50
N GLY A 133 -18.49 -4.87 7.84
CA GLY A 133 -18.82 -4.59 9.23
C GLY A 133 -18.03 -3.42 9.87
N THR A 134 -17.29 -2.65 9.07
CA THR A 134 -16.41 -1.58 9.57
C THR A 134 -16.58 -0.29 8.76
N PRO A 135 -16.14 0.87 9.29
CA PRO A 135 -16.11 2.12 8.54
C PRO A 135 -15.02 2.16 7.45
N PHE A 136 -14.16 1.15 7.36
CA PHE A 136 -13.08 1.08 6.39
C PHE A 136 -13.60 0.62 5.02
N GLN A 137 -14.24 1.54 4.29
CA GLN A 137 -14.81 1.30 2.97
C GLN A 137 -14.09 2.12 1.89
N ARG A 138 -13.92 1.52 0.71
CA ARG A 138 -13.33 2.16 -0.48
C ARG A 138 -11.97 2.80 -0.21
N LEU A 139 -11.14 2.13 0.59
CA LEU A 139 -9.77 2.54 0.87
C LEU A 139 -8.90 2.30 -0.37
N LEU A 140 -8.17 3.33 -0.81
CA LEU A 140 -7.32 3.24 -2.00
C LEU A 140 -5.95 2.66 -1.65
N LEU A 141 -5.46 1.74 -2.49
CA LEU A 141 -4.10 1.22 -2.40
C LEU A 141 -3.07 2.25 -2.93
N ASP A 142 -1.84 2.18 -2.41
CA ASP A 142 -0.72 2.93 -3.00
C ASP A 142 -0.32 2.37 -4.38
N ALA A 143 0.54 3.09 -5.10
CA ALA A 143 1.00 2.69 -6.43
C ALA A 143 1.74 1.33 -6.48
N LYS A 144 2.13 0.79 -5.31
CA LYS A 144 2.78 -0.52 -5.15
C LYS A 144 1.82 -1.59 -4.64
N GLY A 145 0.51 -1.31 -4.65
CA GLY A 145 -0.52 -2.24 -4.17
C GLY A 145 -0.50 -2.43 -2.66
N ARG A 146 -0.08 -1.44 -1.86
CA ARG A 146 0.00 -1.55 -0.40
C ARG A 146 -1.00 -0.64 0.28
N LEU A 147 -1.53 -1.11 1.40
CA LEU A 147 -2.46 -0.36 2.25
C LEU A 147 -2.37 -0.90 3.68
N ARG A 148 -2.43 -0.01 4.67
CA ARG A 148 -2.66 -0.39 6.06
C ARG A 148 -4.14 -0.16 6.40
N VAL A 149 -4.80 -1.17 6.94
CA VAL A 149 -6.19 -1.09 7.38
C VAL A 149 -6.28 -1.29 8.89
N GLY A 150 -6.99 -0.39 9.57
CA GLY A 150 -7.22 -0.41 11.00
C GLY A 150 -7.24 1.00 11.60
N PRO A 151 -7.41 1.10 12.93
CA PRO A 151 -7.40 0.01 13.92
C PRO A 151 -8.64 -0.90 13.85
N LEU A 152 -8.43 -2.22 13.99
CA LEU A 152 -9.48 -3.25 14.03
C LEU A 152 -9.56 -3.90 15.43
N PRO A 153 -10.72 -3.90 16.10
CA PRO A 153 -10.95 -4.71 17.30
C PRO A 153 -10.61 -6.19 17.06
N ASP A 154 -10.40 -6.92 18.15
CA ASP A 154 -10.19 -8.37 18.07
C ASP A 154 -11.37 -9.05 17.35
N GLY A 155 -11.06 -9.88 16.35
CA GLY A 155 -12.08 -10.56 15.55
C GLY A 155 -11.64 -10.94 14.14
N CYS A 156 -12.47 -11.73 13.47
CA CYS A 156 -12.29 -12.12 12.06
C CYS A 156 -13.16 -11.27 11.14
N TYR A 157 -12.56 -10.83 10.03
CA TYR A 157 -13.15 -9.89 9.10
C TYR A 157 -13.07 -10.41 7.67
N THR A 158 -14.10 -10.12 6.89
CA THR A 158 -14.10 -10.28 5.44
C THR A 158 -13.55 -9.00 4.81
N VAL A 159 -12.46 -9.14 4.07
CA VAL A 159 -11.83 -8.07 3.31
C VAL A 159 -12.20 -8.26 1.84
N ASN A 160 -12.84 -7.26 1.25
CA ASN A 160 -13.18 -7.19 -0.16
C ASN A 160 -12.17 -6.28 -0.87
N VAL A 161 -11.55 -6.80 -1.93
CA VAL A 161 -10.63 -6.05 -2.79
C VAL A 161 -11.21 -6.02 -4.20
N SER A 162 -11.35 -4.82 -4.76
CA SER A 162 -11.85 -4.63 -6.13
C SER A 162 -10.94 -3.69 -6.89
N ALA A 163 -10.70 -3.97 -8.17
CA ALA A 163 -9.97 -3.09 -9.06
C ALA A 163 -10.67 -3.06 -10.42
N THR A 164 -10.52 -1.96 -11.16
CA THR A 164 -11.14 -1.85 -12.49
C THR A 164 -10.57 -2.92 -13.42
N GLY A 165 -11.46 -3.71 -14.04
CA GLY A 165 -11.08 -4.81 -14.93
C GLY A 165 -10.74 -6.12 -14.21
N PHE A 166 -10.85 -6.18 -12.88
CA PHE A 166 -10.64 -7.42 -12.13
C PHE A 166 -11.91 -7.82 -11.39
N PRO A 167 -12.25 -9.12 -11.37
CA PRO A 167 -13.24 -9.63 -10.44
C PRO A 167 -12.90 -9.26 -8.99
N ALA A 168 -13.92 -8.88 -8.22
CA ALA A 168 -13.73 -8.60 -6.80
C ALA A 168 -13.29 -9.87 -6.06
N THR A 169 -12.24 -9.76 -5.27
CA THR A 169 -11.68 -10.87 -4.48
C THR A 169 -12.02 -10.67 -3.01
N ARG A 170 -12.38 -11.78 -2.34
CA ARG A 170 -12.68 -11.80 -0.91
C ARG A 170 -11.60 -12.58 -0.16
N ALA A 171 -11.16 -12.06 0.97
CA ALA A 171 -10.23 -12.74 1.87
C ALA A 171 -10.75 -12.65 3.30
N GLU A 172 -10.57 -13.71 4.08
CA GLU A 172 -10.88 -13.71 5.50
C GLU A 172 -9.59 -13.59 6.31
N ALA A 173 -9.58 -12.68 7.29
CA ALA A 173 -8.45 -12.50 8.18
C ALA A 173 -8.91 -12.09 9.58
N CYS A 174 -8.28 -12.68 10.60
CA CYS A 174 -8.47 -12.25 11.98
C CYS A 174 -7.37 -11.28 12.42
N ALA A 175 -7.78 -10.23 13.13
CA ALA A 175 -6.92 -9.25 13.79
C ALA A 175 -6.92 -9.53 15.30
N GLY A 176 -5.74 -9.65 15.90
CA GLY A 176 -5.58 -9.73 17.35
C GLY A 176 -5.15 -8.41 18.01
N PRO A 177 -5.19 -8.32 19.35
CA PRO A 177 -4.83 -7.10 20.08
C PRO A 177 -3.38 -6.65 19.82
N GLY A 178 -3.20 -5.45 19.27
CA GLY A 178 -1.89 -4.88 18.92
C GLY A 178 -1.15 -5.60 17.80
N GLU A 179 -1.79 -6.57 17.12
CA GLU A 179 -1.18 -7.35 16.05
C GLU A 179 -1.03 -6.52 14.77
N ARG A 180 0.05 -6.77 14.01
CA ARG A 180 0.15 -6.37 12.61
C ARG A 180 0.23 -7.62 11.76
N LYS A 181 -0.80 -7.86 10.96
CA LYS A 181 -0.91 -9.06 10.13
C LYS A 181 -0.71 -8.70 8.67
N GLU A 182 0.24 -9.37 8.02
CA GLU A 182 0.40 -9.23 6.57
C GLU A 182 -0.70 -10.02 5.85
N LEU A 183 -1.42 -9.35 4.95
CA LEU A 183 -2.45 -9.97 4.12
C LEU A 183 -2.08 -9.81 2.65
N LYS A 184 -1.73 -10.92 1.99
CA LYS A 184 -1.43 -10.97 0.56
C LYS A 184 -2.67 -11.39 -0.21
N VAL A 185 -3.05 -10.59 -1.21
CA VAL A 185 -4.20 -10.86 -2.07
C VAL A 185 -3.75 -10.77 -3.52
N ASP A 186 -3.95 -11.84 -4.27
CA ASP A 186 -3.70 -11.86 -5.71
C ASP A 186 -5.05 -11.72 -6.42
N LEU A 187 -5.19 -10.68 -7.24
CA LEU A 187 -6.35 -10.50 -8.10
C LEU A 187 -6.15 -11.37 -9.35
N GLU A 188 -7.08 -12.31 -9.52
CA GLU A 188 -7.14 -13.13 -10.71
C GLU A 188 -7.70 -12.33 -11.89
N VAL A 189 -7.18 -12.63 -13.06
CA VAL A 189 -7.60 -12.05 -14.32
C VAL A 189 -8.69 -12.95 -14.90
N ASP A 190 -9.80 -12.39 -15.37
CA ASP A 190 -10.79 -13.15 -16.13
C ASP A 190 -10.43 -13.23 -17.63
N GLU A 191 -11.13 -14.10 -18.36
CA GLU A 191 -10.91 -14.29 -19.79
C GLU A 191 -11.14 -13.00 -20.60
N GLU A 192 -12.05 -12.12 -20.16
CA GLU A 192 -12.33 -10.87 -20.86
C GLU A 192 -11.13 -9.91 -20.79
N LEU A 193 -10.54 -9.77 -19.60
CA LEU A 193 -9.35 -8.94 -19.40
C LEU A 193 -8.11 -9.55 -20.07
N LEU A 194 -7.99 -10.89 -20.08
CA LEU A 194 -6.92 -11.56 -20.83
C LEU A 194 -7.00 -11.26 -22.34
N ASN A 195 -8.20 -11.16 -22.89
CA ASN A 195 -8.42 -10.86 -24.30
C ASN A 195 -8.19 -9.37 -24.64
N LEU A 196 -8.46 -8.45 -23.70
CA LEU A 196 -8.08 -7.03 -23.83
C LEU A 196 -6.55 -6.88 -23.81
N GLY A 197 -5.90 -7.58 -22.88
CA GLY A 197 -4.46 -7.61 -22.75
C GLY A 197 -3.82 -6.30 -22.25
N CYS A 198 -2.49 -6.27 -22.27
CA CYS A 198 -1.72 -5.18 -21.67
C CYS A 198 -1.77 -3.84 -22.41
N GLU A 199 -2.28 -3.79 -23.64
CA GLU A 199 -2.39 -2.54 -24.40
C GLU A 199 -3.46 -1.62 -23.80
N GLU A 200 -4.54 -2.20 -23.29
CA GLU A 200 -5.65 -1.49 -22.64
C GLU A 200 -5.44 -1.35 -21.14
N VAL A 201 -5.00 -2.42 -20.47
CA VAL A 201 -4.89 -2.47 -18.99
C VAL A 201 -3.55 -1.90 -18.51
N GLY A 202 -2.52 -1.95 -19.35
CA GLY A 202 -1.15 -1.61 -18.97
C GLY A 202 -0.47 -2.70 -18.14
N CYS A 203 0.85 -2.58 -18.02
CA CYS A 203 1.67 -3.48 -17.20
C CYS A 203 2.07 -2.84 -15.86
N GLU A 204 2.32 -3.71 -14.88
CA GLU A 204 2.98 -3.38 -13.62
C GLU A 204 4.35 -2.73 -13.88
N GLU A 205 4.82 -1.94 -12.91
CA GLU A 205 6.14 -1.30 -12.98
C GLU A 205 7.25 -2.34 -13.23
N GLY A 206 8.07 -2.08 -14.25
CA GLY A 206 9.18 -2.98 -14.63
C GLY A 206 8.83 -4.03 -15.69
N LEU A 207 7.55 -4.12 -16.11
CA LEU A 207 7.12 -4.97 -17.22
C LEU A 207 6.77 -4.13 -18.45
N VAL A 208 6.90 -4.75 -19.63
CA VAL A 208 6.56 -4.17 -20.93
C VAL A 208 5.44 -4.97 -21.59
N CYS A 209 4.56 -4.26 -22.28
CA CYS A 209 3.50 -4.90 -23.06
C CYS A 209 4.08 -5.46 -24.36
N ALA A 210 4.05 -6.78 -24.50
CA ALA A 210 4.57 -7.47 -25.68
C ALA A 210 3.51 -7.58 -26.80
N PRO A 211 3.91 -7.81 -28.07
CA PRO A 211 2.96 -7.90 -29.20
C PRO A 211 1.92 -9.03 -29.10
N ASN A 212 2.08 -9.96 -28.16
CA ASN A 212 1.10 -11.01 -27.86
C ASN A 212 0.17 -10.62 -26.70
N SER A 213 0.10 -9.33 -26.37
CA SER A 213 -0.76 -8.74 -25.34
C SER A 213 -0.47 -9.21 -23.91
N LYS A 214 0.73 -9.75 -23.67
CA LYS A 214 1.21 -10.17 -22.34
C LYS A 214 2.19 -9.16 -21.75
N CYS A 215 2.15 -9.00 -20.43
CA CYS A 215 3.18 -8.29 -19.69
C CYS A 215 4.39 -9.21 -19.47
N LEU A 216 5.55 -8.78 -19.97
CA LEU A 216 6.82 -9.52 -19.89
C LEU A 216 7.90 -8.57 -19.36
N GLU A 217 8.97 -9.10 -18.78
CA GLU A 217 10.13 -8.24 -18.43
C GLU A 217 10.76 -7.68 -19.71
N CYS A 218 10.81 -8.49 -20.77
CA CYS A 218 11.34 -8.09 -22.06
C CYS A 218 10.80 -8.94 -23.20
N PHE A 219 10.90 -8.41 -24.42
CA PHE A 219 10.76 -9.15 -25.68
C PHE A 219 11.88 -8.77 -26.69
N GLY A 220 12.86 -8.00 -26.22
CA GLY A 220 14.02 -7.53 -26.96
C GLY A 220 15.03 -6.91 -25.99
N ASN A 221 16.31 -6.87 -26.38
CA ASN A 221 17.39 -6.37 -25.51
C ASN A 221 17.24 -4.90 -25.11
N SER A 222 16.51 -4.10 -25.90
CA SER A 222 16.22 -2.69 -25.62
C SER A 222 15.37 -2.47 -24.37
N HIS A 223 14.66 -3.50 -23.88
CA HIS A 223 13.84 -3.40 -22.66
C HIS A 223 14.63 -3.76 -21.40
N CYS A 224 15.85 -4.27 -21.56
CA CYS A 224 16.70 -4.65 -20.45
C CYS A 224 17.65 -3.52 -20.06
N ALA A 225 18.03 -3.49 -18.78
CA ALA A 225 19.04 -2.56 -18.30
C ALA A 225 20.41 -2.82 -19.00
N PRO A 226 21.30 -1.81 -19.07
CA PRO A 226 22.62 -1.98 -19.69
C PRO A 226 23.39 -3.19 -19.13
N GLY A 227 23.90 -4.04 -20.01
CA GLY A 227 24.62 -5.28 -19.65
C GLY A 227 23.74 -6.52 -19.56
N LEU A 228 22.42 -6.37 -19.59
CA LEU A 228 21.46 -7.47 -19.65
C LEU A 228 20.99 -7.72 -21.10
N SER A 229 20.56 -8.94 -21.37
CA SER A 229 20.01 -9.41 -22.64
C SER A 229 18.68 -10.13 -22.40
N CYS A 230 17.74 -9.95 -23.31
CA CYS A 230 16.46 -10.63 -23.20
C CYS A 230 16.58 -12.10 -23.58
N ARG A 231 16.31 -13.01 -22.63
CA ARG A 231 16.32 -14.47 -22.83
C ARG A 231 15.07 -15.06 -22.20
N GLY A 232 14.26 -15.75 -23.01
CA GLY A 232 13.02 -16.36 -22.52
C GLY A 232 12.05 -15.35 -21.87
N ASN A 233 11.97 -14.13 -22.43
CA ASN A 233 11.17 -13.01 -21.92
C ASN A 233 11.61 -12.42 -20.58
N ARG A 234 12.86 -12.71 -20.17
CA ARG A 234 13.48 -12.22 -18.94
C ARG A 234 14.78 -11.53 -19.25
N CYS A 235 15.11 -10.50 -18.48
CA CYS A 235 16.39 -9.82 -18.64
C CYS A 235 17.48 -10.59 -17.90
N GLU A 236 18.36 -11.25 -18.65
CA GLU A 236 19.44 -12.10 -18.14
C GLU A 236 20.80 -11.56 -18.56
N GLY A 237 21.82 -11.72 -17.71
CA GLY A 237 23.17 -11.27 -18.02
C GLY A 237 23.89 -10.75 -16.78
N PRO A 238 25.20 -10.47 -16.88
CA PRO A 238 25.99 -9.99 -15.75
C PRO A 238 25.67 -8.53 -15.45
N GLY A 239 24.61 -8.28 -14.67
CA GLY A 239 24.32 -6.96 -14.14
C GLY A 239 25.47 -6.48 -13.24
N PRO A 240 25.83 -5.18 -13.28
CA PRO A 240 26.85 -4.63 -12.40
C PRO A 240 26.41 -4.68 -10.93
N LEU A 241 27.36 -4.46 -10.01
CA LEU A 241 27.02 -4.27 -8.60
C LEU A 241 25.97 -3.16 -8.42
N CYS A 242 25.04 -3.39 -7.48
CA CYS A 242 23.85 -2.57 -7.27
C CYS A 242 22.82 -2.55 -8.41
N ALA A 243 22.97 -3.35 -9.48
CA ALA A 243 21.89 -3.56 -10.43
C ALA A 243 20.67 -4.18 -9.72
N PRO A 244 19.44 -3.71 -9.97
CA PRO A 244 18.25 -4.36 -9.45
C PRO A 244 18.17 -5.80 -9.96
N CYS A 245 17.73 -6.70 -9.11
CA CYS A 245 17.61 -8.11 -9.48
C CYS A 245 16.40 -8.77 -8.82
N THR A 246 15.91 -9.83 -9.45
CA THR A 246 14.92 -10.79 -8.95
C THR A 246 15.53 -12.18 -8.77
N GLY A 247 16.78 -12.38 -9.20
CA GLY A 247 17.62 -13.51 -8.86
C GLY A 247 19.00 -13.49 -9.48
N ASP A 248 19.83 -14.49 -9.13
CA ASP A 248 21.27 -14.51 -9.38
C ASP A 248 21.66 -14.50 -10.87
N TRP A 249 20.78 -14.97 -11.77
CA TRP A 249 21.01 -14.97 -13.23
C TRP A 249 21.12 -13.56 -13.84
N GLN A 250 20.81 -12.52 -13.07
CA GLN A 250 20.94 -11.10 -13.47
C GLN A 250 22.21 -10.46 -12.93
N CYS A 251 23.01 -11.19 -12.17
CA CYS A 251 24.18 -10.67 -11.50
C CYS A 251 25.46 -11.17 -12.18
N ALA A 252 26.51 -10.35 -12.14
CA ALA A 252 27.82 -10.76 -12.63
C ALA A 252 28.35 -11.99 -11.87
N PRO A 253 29.21 -12.82 -12.49
CA PRO A 253 29.87 -13.92 -11.79
C PRO A 253 30.54 -13.44 -10.49
N GLY A 254 30.30 -14.14 -9.38
CA GLY A 254 30.78 -13.75 -8.04
C GLY A 254 29.88 -12.77 -7.28
N SER A 255 28.72 -12.42 -7.85
CA SER A 255 27.68 -11.65 -7.15
C SER A 255 26.35 -12.40 -7.12
N HIS A 256 25.53 -12.10 -6.11
CA HIS A 256 24.23 -12.72 -5.84
C HIS A 256 23.16 -11.66 -5.69
N CYS A 257 21.92 -12.04 -5.95
CA CYS A 257 20.78 -11.18 -5.75
C CYS A 257 20.35 -11.22 -4.28
N GLU A 258 20.45 -10.09 -3.58
CA GLU A 258 20.13 -10.01 -2.15
C GLU A 258 19.19 -8.85 -1.86
N VAL A 259 18.17 -9.08 -1.01
CA VAL A 259 17.30 -8.02 -0.49
C VAL A 259 18.08 -7.21 0.54
N LEU A 260 18.34 -5.95 0.22
CA LEU A 260 19.09 -5.04 1.08
C LEU A 260 18.20 -4.44 2.19
N PRO A 261 18.79 -3.86 3.26
CA PRO A 261 18.03 -3.19 4.34
C PRO A 261 17.08 -2.09 3.84
N GLU A 262 17.38 -1.45 2.70
CA GLU A 262 16.47 -0.51 2.04
C GLU A 262 15.21 -1.16 1.42
N GLY A 263 15.07 -2.48 1.48
CA GLY A 263 13.89 -3.23 1.03
C GLY A 263 13.88 -3.54 -0.48
N THR A 264 14.93 -3.19 -1.21
CA THR A 264 15.10 -3.55 -2.63
C THR A 264 16.17 -4.62 -2.80
N ALA A 265 15.95 -5.55 -3.72
CA ALA A 265 16.96 -6.53 -4.10
C ALA A 265 17.96 -5.96 -5.12
N ALA A 266 19.25 -6.23 -4.91
CA ALA A 266 20.32 -5.82 -5.81
C ALA A 266 21.45 -6.84 -5.89
N CYS A 267 22.19 -6.82 -7.00
CA CYS A 267 23.37 -7.63 -7.19
C CYS A 267 24.50 -7.16 -6.27
N VAL A 268 24.90 -8.02 -5.34
CA VAL A 268 25.98 -7.76 -4.38
C VAL A 268 27.05 -8.85 -4.45
N ALA A 269 28.31 -8.44 -4.46
CA ALA A 269 29.43 -9.35 -4.29
C ALA A 269 29.74 -9.52 -2.81
N ARG A 270 30.26 -10.69 -2.42
CA ARG A 270 30.78 -10.91 -1.07
C ARG A 270 32.20 -10.37 -0.97
N CYS A 271 32.51 -9.79 0.18
CA CYS A 271 33.85 -9.35 0.56
C CYS A 271 34.21 -9.98 1.90
N SER A 272 34.47 -11.27 1.88
CA SER A 272 35.12 -11.96 3.00
C SER A 272 35.65 -13.29 2.50
N SER A 273 36.90 -13.59 2.83
CA SER A 273 37.46 -14.92 2.76
C SER A 273 36.88 -15.79 3.89
N ASP A 274 36.32 -16.93 3.48
CA ASP A 274 35.96 -18.15 4.21
C ASP A 274 34.50 -18.35 4.68
N ASP A 275 33.86 -19.35 4.04
CA ASP A 275 32.52 -19.89 4.29
C ASP A 275 32.38 -20.69 5.60
N ASP A 276 33.38 -20.72 6.49
CA ASP A 276 33.36 -21.60 7.68
C ASP A 276 33.80 -20.96 9.02
N GLY A 277 34.05 -19.65 9.07
CA GLY A 277 34.44 -18.98 10.33
C GLY A 277 35.71 -19.53 10.98
N ARG A 278 36.51 -20.33 10.27
CA ARG A 278 37.87 -20.72 10.64
C ARG A 278 38.86 -19.92 9.79
N PRO A 279 39.91 -19.34 10.40
CA PRO A 279 40.94 -18.66 9.62
C PRO A 279 41.63 -19.65 8.67
N ALA A 280 41.66 -19.35 7.36
CA ALA A 280 42.48 -20.07 6.41
C ALA A 280 43.94 -20.11 6.88
N ALA A 281 44.38 -21.27 7.38
CA ALA A 281 45.68 -21.42 8.04
C ALA A 281 46.89 -21.31 7.10
N HIS A 282 46.71 -21.13 5.78
CA HIS A 282 47.81 -21.08 4.82
C HIS A 282 47.66 -20.04 3.69
N ALA A 283 46.81 -19.02 3.85
CA ALA A 283 46.88 -17.84 2.98
C ALA A 283 48.03 -16.94 3.46
N ALA A 284 48.97 -16.63 2.56
CA ALA A 284 50.12 -15.77 2.87
C ALA A 284 49.64 -14.39 3.39
N PRO A 285 50.33 -13.78 4.37
CA PRO A 285 49.85 -12.60 5.08
C PRO A 285 50.17 -11.28 4.36
N ASP A 286 50.03 -11.21 3.03
CA ASP A 286 50.23 -9.97 2.28
C ASP A 286 49.09 -9.73 1.26
N GLU A 287 48.53 -8.52 1.32
CA GLU A 287 47.60 -7.84 0.39
C GLU A 287 46.07 -8.05 0.54
N ASP A 288 45.49 -7.19 1.40
CA ASP A 288 44.19 -6.50 1.27
C ASP A 288 42.90 -7.28 0.93
N CYS A 289 42.22 -7.79 1.96
CA CYS A 289 40.79 -8.10 1.87
C CYS A 289 39.90 -6.86 1.60
N ALA A 290 40.41 -5.64 1.82
CA ALA A 290 39.75 -4.40 1.41
C ALA A 290 39.74 -4.19 -0.13
N ALA A 291 40.53 -4.97 -0.90
CA ALA A 291 40.69 -4.79 -2.34
C ALA A 291 39.72 -5.58 -3.24
N HIS A 292 38.78 -6.35 -2.69
CA HIS A 292 37.92 -7.22 -3.53
C HIS A 292 36.58 -6.59 -3.94
N CYS A 293 36.28 -5.38 -3.48
CA CYS A 293 35.15 -4.63 -3.99
C CYS A 293 35.55 -3.77 -5.18
N ALA A 294 34.67 -3.67 -6.18
CA ALA A 294 34.91 -2.81 -7.33
C ALA A 294 35.06 -1.34 -6.90
N PRO A 295 35.72 -0.49 -7.72
CA PRO A 295 35.71 0.97 -7.56
C PRO A 295 34.34 1.53 -7.18
N GLY A 296 34.29 2.38 -6.16
CA GLY A 296 33.08 3.00 -5.60
C GLY A 296 32.39 2.18 -4.50
N PHE A 297 32.91 1.00 -4.16
CA PHE A 297 32.32 0.10 -3.17
C PHE A 297 33.30 -0.18 -2.03
N THR A 298 32.75 -0.39 -0.84
CA THR A 298 33.47 -0.72 0.37
C THR A 298 32.90 -2.01 0.96
N CYS A 299 33.75 -2.76 1.66
CA CYS A 299 33.28 -3.95 2.32
C CYS A 299 32.48 -3.62 3.58
N GLN A 300 31.19 -3.93 3.57
CA GLN A 300 30.26 -3.64 4.66
C GLN A 300 29.53 -4.93 5.04
N THR A 301 29.83 -5.45 6.23
CA THR A 301 29.20 -6.69 6.75
C THR A 301 29.34 -7.87 5.76
N GLY A 302 30.54 -8.06 5.20
CA GLY A 302 30.82 -9.13 4.23
C GLY A 302 30.22 -8.92 2.84
N ARG A 303 29.66 -7.74 2.54
CA ARG A 303 29.08 -7.39 1.24
C ARG A 303 29.76 -6.17 0.64
N CYS A 304 30.01 -6.19 -0.66
CA CYS A 304 30.46 -5.02 -1.40
C CYS A 304 29.28 -4.08 -1.62
N LEU A 305 29.17 -3.05 -0.77
CA LEU A 305 28.13 -2.03 -0.83
C LEU A 305 28.74 -0.66 -1.17
N PRO A 306 27.97 0.27 -1.75
CA PRO A 306 28.45 1.61 -2.03
C PRO A 306 28.99 2.28 -0.77
N ASP A 307 30.07 3.05 -0.92
CA ASP A 307 30.65 3.83 0.19
C ASP A 307 29.58 4.69 0.88
N ALA A 308 29.31 4.39 2.15
CA ALA A 308 28.27 5.04 2.93
C ALA A 308 28.54 6.54 3.16
N ALA A 309 29.79 6.99 3.01
CA ALA A 309 30.12 8.42 3.06
C ALA A 309 29.54 9.19 1.85
N ARG A 310 29.26 8.50 0.73
CA ARG A 310 28.84 9.12 -0.54
C ARG A 310 27.44 8.71 -0.96
N PHE A 311 27.00 7.51 -0.60
CA PHE A 311 25.77 6.90 -1.07
C PHE A 311 24.95 6.32 0.07
N ALA A 312 23.64 6.58 0.05
CA ALA A 312 22.65 5.93 0.91
C ALA A 312 22.33 4.49 0.46
N GLY A 313 23.33 3.68 0.10
CA GLY A 313 23.13 2.32 -0.41
C GLY A 313 22.94 2.23 -1.93
N CYS A 314 22.47 1.07 -2.41
CA CYS A 314 22.48 0.75 -3.84
C CYS A 314 21.50 1.60 -4.66
N HIS A 315 20.37 1.99 -4.05
CA HIS A 315 19.40 2.84 -4.73
C HIS A 315 19.98 4.21 -5.11
N ALA A 316 20.88 4.77 -4.29
CA ALA A 316 21.50 6.07 -4.54
C ALA A 316 22.47 6.03 -5.74
N VAL A 317 23.28 4.97 -5.87
CA VAL A 317 24.17 4.77 -7.03
C VAL A 317 23.38 4.78 -8.34
N ARG A 318 22.18 4.19 -8.34
CA ARG A 318 21.28 4.16 -9.50
C ARG A 318 20.66 5.53 -9.84
N ARG A 319 20.77 6.51 -8.95
CA ARG A 319 20.29 7.89 -9.18
C ARG A 319 21.36 8.81 -9.76
N LEU A 320 22.58 8.34 -9.98
CA LEU A 320 23.56 9.08 -10.76
C LEU A 320 23.00 9.36 -12.18
N ASP A 321 23.28 10.55 -12.70
CA ASP A 321 22.72 11.16 -13.91
C ASP A 321 21.20 11.47 -13.89
N THR A 322 20.51 11.29 -12.76
CA THR A 322 19.10 11.73 -12.65
C THR A 322 19.02 13.25 -12.87
N PRO A 323 18.04 13.74 -13.65
CA PRO A 323 17.85 15.17 -13.85
C PRO A 323 17.70 15.93 -12.52
N CYS A 324 18.33 17.09 -12.41
CA CYS A 324 18.31 17.91 -11.19
C CYS A 324 18.33 19.40 -11.52
N THR A 325 17.87 20.19 -10.55
CA THR A 325 17.92 21.66 -10.58
C THR A 325 18.80 22.25 -9.49
N SER A 326 19.16 21.46 -8.48
CA SER A 326 19.98 21.88 -7.34
C SER A 326 20.71 20.68 -6.71
N ASN A 327 21.77 20.96 -5.94
CA ASN A 327 22.48 19.93 -5.17
C ASN A 327 21.57 19.28 -4.13
N ALA A 328 20.68 20.05 -3.49
CA ALA A 328 19.71 19.52 -2.53
C ALA A 328 18.85 18.39 -3.14
N GLY A 329 18.41 18.54 -4.39
CA GLY A 329 17.69 17.48 -5.10
C GLY A 329 18.51 16.21 -5.28
N CYS A 330 19.83 16.30 -5.44
CA CYS A 330 20.69 15.12 -5.49
C CYS A 330 20.86 14.47 -4.10
N HIS A 331 20.89 15.26 -3.03
CA HIS A 331 20.94 14.75 -1.66
C HIS A 331 19.65 14.02 -1.27
N GLU A 332 18.49 14.53 -1.68
CA GLU A 332 17.19 13.88 -1.50
C GLU A 332 17.11 12.52 -2.22
N LEU A 333 17.91 12.33 -3.27
CA LEU A 333 18.06 11.05 -3.98
C LEU A 333 19.06 10.08 -3.32
N GLY A 334 19.61 10.44 -2.14
CA GLY A 334 20.52 9.61 -1.37
C GLY A 334 22.01 9.79 -1.72
N LEU A 335 22.36 10.81 -2.49
CA LEU A 335 23.75 11.17 -2.81
C LEU A 335 24.26 12.16 -1.74
N MET A 336 24.99 11.67 -0.73
CA MET A 336 25.35 12.46 0.46
C MET A 336 26.21 13.70 0.15
N GLU A 337 27.02 13.61 -0.90
CA GLU A 337 27.80 14.71 -1.49
C GLU A 337 27.36 14.98 -2.94
N GLY A 338 26.04 14.91 -3.18
CA GLY A 338 25.44 15.03 -4.51
C GLY A 338 25.57 16.43 -5.10
N ILE A 339 26.18 16.53 -6.29
CA ILE A 339 26.30 17.78 -7.04
C ILE A 339 25.41 17.70 -8.28
N CYS A 340 24.62 18.75 -8.51
CA CYS A 340 23.88 18.92 -9.74
C CYS A 340 24.77 19.58 -10.80
N LEU A 341 25.35 18.77 -11.70
CA LEU A 341 26.25 19.24 -12.74
C LEU A 341 25.59 19.16 -14.11
N ARG A 342 25.40 20.31 -14.76
CA ARG A 342 24.76 20.42 -16.09
C ARG A 342 23.37 19.76 -16.14
N GLY A 343 22.62 19.89 -15.04
CA GLY A 343 21.26 19.36 -14.92
C GLY A 343 21.19 17.86 -14.61
N ALA A 344 22.30 17.21 -14.23
CA ALA A 344 22.34 15.80 -13.86
C ALA A 344 23.11 15.57 -12.55
N CYS A 345 22.64 14.66 -11.70
CA CYS A 345 23.27 14.36 -10.42
C CYS A 345 24.58 13.57 -10.57
N THR A 346 25.61 13.98 -9.84
CA THR A 346 26.90 13.27 -9.68
C THR A 346 27.39 13.39 -8.24
N VAL A 347 28.54 12.79 -7.92
CA VAL A 347 29.21 12.90 -6.61
C VAL A 347 30.66 13.34 -6.80
N THR A 348 31.21 13.99 -5.77
CA THR A 348 32.63 14.31 -5.62
C THR A 348 33.51 13.05 -5.63
N CYS A 349 34.74 13.19 -6.11
CA CYS A 349 35.72 12.11 -6.09
C CYS A 349 37.14 12.68 -5.95
N SER A 350 38.03 11.88 -5.38
CA SER A 350 39.47 12.16 -5.38
C SER A 350 40.16 11.35 -6.49
N THR A 351 39.78 10.08 -6.63
CA THR A 351 40.40 9.07 -7.50
C THR A 351 39.35 8.27 -8.27
N ASP A 352 39.77 7.54 -9.30
CA ASP A 352 38.86 6.67 -10.06
C ASP A 352 38.27 5.54 -9.22
N SER A 353 38.93 5.13 -8.12
CA SER A 353 38.41 4.13 -7.19
C SER A 353 37.24 4.63 -6.33
N ASP A 354 36.97 5.94 -6.31
CA ASP A 354 35.80 6.50 -5.63
C ASP A 354 34.52 6.39 -6.48
N CYS A 355 34.68 6.15 -7.79
CA CYS A 355 33.58 6.17 -8.74
C CYS A 355 33.12 4.75 -9.10
N PRO A 356 31.80 4.48 -9.13
CA PRO A 356 31.27 3.18 -9.52
C PRO A 356 31.65 2.80 -10.96
N SER A 357 31.76 1.50 -11.22
CA SER A 357 32.46 0.85 -12.36
C SER A 357 32.28 1.42 -13.77
N GLN A 358 31.19 2.15 -14.07
CA GLN A 358 30.97 2.79 -15.37
C GLN A 358 31.44 4.26 -15.43
N ARG A 359 32.07 4.76 -14.36
CA ARG A 359 32.51 6.15 -14.20
C ARG A 359 34.01 6.25 -13.97
N ARG A 360 34.50 7.48 -14.08
CA ARG A 360 35.87 7.88 -13.72
C ARG A 360 35.84 9.23 -13.02
N CYS A 361 36.84 9.49 -12.21
CA CYS A 361 36.99 10.77 -11.54
C CYS A 361 37.55 11.80 -12.51
N GLY A 362 36.75 12.82 -12.84
CA GLY A 362 37.11 13.84 -13.83
C GLY A 362 36.90 15.25 -13.31
N THR A 363 37.61 16.21 -13.91
CA THR A 363 37.51 17.63 -13.55
C THR A 363 36.28 18.27 -14.20
N SER A 364 35.52 19.03 -13.41
CA SER A 364 34.39 19.85 -13.83
C SER A 364 34.49 21.26 -13.23
N PRO A 365 33.64 22.22 -13.64
CA PRO A 365 33.56 23.53 -12.98
C PRO A 365 33.25 23.47 -11.47
N ALA A 366 32.64 22.39 -11.00
CA ALA A 366 32.32 22.16 -9.60
C ALA A 366 33.41 21.38 -8.83
N GLY A 367 34.58 21.16 -9.44
CA GLY A 367 35.66 20.32 -8.89
C GLY A 367 35.72 18.93 -9.51
N ARG A 368 36.40 18.00 -8.84
CA ARG A 368 36.54 16.60 -9.29
C ARG A 368 35.28 15.81 -8.93
N VAL A 369 34.64 15.22 -9.94
CA VAL A 369 33.38 14.49 -9.80
C VAL A 369 33.37 13.21 -10.65
N CYS A 370 32.48 12.27 -10.33
CA CYS A 370 32.33 11.04 -11.09
C CYS A 370 31.58 11.26 -12.42
N LEU A 371 32.33 11.22 -13.52
CA LEU A 371 31.80 11.40 -14.88
C LEU A 371 31.67 10.05 -15.60
N PRO A 372 30.72 9.89 -16.54
CA PRO A 372 30.66 8.72 -17.41
C PRO A 372 31.97 8.47 -18.14
N ARG A 373 32.37 7.21 -18.28
CA ARG A 373 33.48 6.85 -19.17
C ARG A 373 33.03 7.06 -20.63
N MET A 374 33.54 8.12 -21.26
CA MET A 374 33.43 8.37 -22.71
C MET A 374 34.01 7.24 -23.53
#